data_AF-A0A0G3UST3-F1
#
_entry.id   AF-A0A0G3UST3-F1
#
_cell.length_a   1.000
_cell.length_b   1.000
_cell.length_c   1.000
_cell.angle_alpha   90.00
_cell.angle_beta   90.00
_cell.angle_gamma   90.00
#
_symmetry.space_group_name_H-M   'P 1'
#
loop_
_entity.id
_entity.type
_entity.pdbx_description
1 polymer ?
#
loop_
_entity_poly.entity_id
_entity_poly.type
_entity_poly.pdbx_seq_one_letter_code
_entity_poly.pdbx_strand_id
1 'polypeptide(L)'
;MCRHLAYVGPEIPLGRLLTDPEHSLVRQSWEPRRQRYGTVNADGFGVGWYAEGDPVPARYRRAGPIWGDMTFADLARVVRSEAALAAVRDATDPGADGEAAAAPFASGPWLFSHNGAVRDWPDAVAPLTSGLPPQELLSLAARTDSALIWALVLRGLREGRGLGESLAGPVRAVAGASPGSRLNLLLTDGSEIAATAWGDSLWYLADVPAQRTVVASEPYDDDTRWREVPDRTLLTATRTRVDLTPLKAPPLGESPHKETKPGE
;
A
#
# COMPACT_ATOMS: atom_id res chain seq x y z
N MET A 1 5.46 -7.53 8.52
CA MET A 1 4.49 -6.84 7.66
C MET A 1 4.70 -5.34 7.79
N CYS A 2 4.93 -4.66 6.66
CA CYS A 2 5.13 -3.20 6.58
C CYS A 2 4.03 -2.41 7.30
N ARG A 3 4.24 -1.13 7.62
CA ARG A 3 3.15 -0.18 7.96
C ARG A 3 3.15 0.95 6.92
N HIS A 4 1.98 1.47 6.59
CA HIS A 4 1.85 2.59 5.64
C HIS A 4 0.83 3.64 6.08
N LEU A 5 0.94 4.82 5.48
CA LEU A 5 0.05 5.95 5.69
C LEU A 5 -0.09 6.73 4.39
N ALA A 6 -1.31 7.20 4.11
CA ALA A 6 -1.60 8.18 3.08
C ALA A 6 -2.42 9.33 3.66
N TYR A 7 -2.18 10.53 3.13
CA TYR A 7 -2.82 11.77 3.52
C TYR A 7 -3.28 12.52 2.28
N VAL A 8 -4.47 13.12 2.36
CA VAL A 8 -4.93 14.18 1.46
C VAL A 8 -5.60 15.27 2.30
N GLY A 9 -5.22 16.54 2.13
CA GLY A 9 -5.77 17.64 2.90
C GLY A 9 -5.02 18.96 2.69
N PRO A 10 -5.17 19.94 3.61
CA PRO A 10 -4.39 21.17 3.58
C PRO A 10 -2.89 20.91 3.65
N GLU A 11 -2.10 21.86 3.15
CA GLU A 11 -0.65 21.71 3.15
C GLU A 11 -0.05 21.70 4.57
N ILE A 12 0.61 20.60 4.93
CA ILE A 12 1.27 20.43 6.23
C ILE A 12 2.69 19.87 6.07
N PRO A 13 3.58 20.11 7.05
CA PRO A 13 4.88 19.43 7.09
C PRO A 13 4.71 17.92 7.17
N LEU A 14 5.55 17.16 6.47
CA LEU A 14 5.55 15.69 6.54
C LEU A 14 5.73 15.18 7.99
N GLY A 15 6.49 15.89 8.82
CA GLY A 15 6.70 15.58 10.23
C GLY A 15 5.40 15.47 11.03
N ARG A 16 4.38 16.28 10.70
CA ARG A 16 3.07 16.25 11.38
C ARG A 16 2.29 14.96 11.14
N LEU A 17 2.64 14.21 10.10
CA LEU A 17 2.06 12.90 9.78
C LEU A 17 2.97 11.76 10.22
N LEU A 18 4.28 11.91 10.00
CA LEU A 18 5.20 10.78 9.98
C LEU A 18 6.08 10.68 11.23
N THR A 19 6.31 11.77 11.96
CA THR A 19 7.28 11.82 13.06
C THR A 19 6.67 12.32 14.37
N ASP A 20 5.99 13.48 14.34
CA ASP A 20 5.49 14.19 15.52
C ASP A 20 4.41 13.44 16.31
N PRO A 21 3.46 12.71 15.68
CA PRO A 21 2.44 11.99 16.44
C PRO A 21 3.04 10.95 17.41
N GLU A 22 2.39 10.75 18.56
CA GLU A 22 2.90 9.84 19.61
C GLU A 22 3.13 8.42 19.12
N HIS A 23 2.28 7.95 18.19
CA HIS A 23 2.35 6.63 17.55
C HIS A 23 2.61 6.76 16.04
N SER A 24 3.42 7.74 15.66
CA SER A 24 3.75 8.07 14.27
C SER A 24 4.30 6.89 13.47
N LEU A 25 4.30 7.00 12.13
CA LEU A 25 4.85 5.96 11.26
C LEU A 25 6.33 5.66 11.57
N VAL A 26 7.10 6.68 11.96
CA VAL A 26 8.45 6.50 12.48
C VAL A 26 8.41 5.60 13.71
N ARG A 27 7.60 5.87 14.73
CA ARG A 27 7.50 4.99 15.90
C ARG A 27 7.02 3.57 15.58
N GLN A 28 6.04 3.44 14.69
CA GLN A 28 5.53 2.15 14.20
C GLN A 28 6.62 1.30 13.55
N SER A 29 7.75 1.88 13.15
CA SER A 29 8.84 1.11 12.58
C SER A 29 9.59 0.24 13.60
N TRP A 30 9.57 0.55 14.90
CA TRP A 30 10.17 -0.30 15.93
C TRP A 30 9.20 -0.69 17.05
N GLU A 31 8.08 0.00 17.20
CA GLU A 31 7.05 -0.25 18.22
C GLU A 31 5.64 -0.13 17.63
N PRO A 32 5.27 -0.98 16.65
CA PRO A 32 3.91 -1.01 16.12
C PRO A 32 2.93 -1.59 17.16
N ARG A 33 1.75 -0.96 17.31
CA ARG A 33 0.75 -1.35 18.33
C ARG A 33 -0.22 -2.44 17.85
N ARG A 34 -0.50 -2.50 16.55
CA ARG A 34 -1.54 -3.38 15.96
C ARG A 34 -0.98 -4.34 14.92
N GLN A 35 0.32 -4.33 14.68
CA GLN A 35 0.99 -5.28 13.79
C GLN A 35 0.94 -6.70 14.36
N ARG A 36 0.38 -7.63 13.58
CA ARG A 36 0.23 -9.04 13.97
C ARG A 36 1.33 -9.95 13.42
N TYR A 37 2.04 -9.50 12.39
CA TYR A 37 3.05 -10.30 11.69
C TYR A 37 4.33 -9.50 11.53
N GLY A 38 5.43 -10.07 12.01
CA GLY A 38 6.72 -9.39 12.09
C GLY A 38 6.81 -8.44 13.29
N THR A 39 8.04 -8.14 13.72
CA THR A 39 8.31 -7.49 15.01
C THR A 39 8.72 -6.03 14.84
N VAL A 40 9.46 -5.72 13.77
CA VAL A 40 10.08 -4.41 13.51
C VAL A 40 10.05 -4.18 11.99
N ASN A 41 9.84 -2.94 11.56
CA ASN A 41 9.90 -2.51 10.16
C ASN A 41 11.23 -1.76 9.89
N ALA A 42 12.34 -2.50 9.85
CA ALA A 42 13.70 -1.97 9.71
C ALA A 42 14.29 -2.08 8.28
N ASP A 43 13.61 -2.79 7.37
CA ASP A 43 14.18 -3.25 6.09
C ASP A 43 13.98 -2.25 4.94
N GLY A 44 13.80 -0.98 5.31
CA GLY A 44 13.62 0.14 4.41
C GLY A 44 12.43 1.01 4.77
N PHE A 45 12.40 2.19 4.15
CA PHE A 45 11.26 3.08 4.20
C PHE A 45 11.18 3.90 2.93
N GLY A 46 10.03 4.55 2.75
CA GLY A 46 9.89 5.57 1.75
C GLY A 46 8.76 6.54 2.06
N VAL A 47 8.90 7.74 1.51
CA VAL A 47 7.87 8.76 1.49
C VAL A 47 7.79 9.33 0.08
N GLY A 48 6.58 9.46 -0.43
CA GLY A 48 6.25 10.22 -1.62
C GLY A 48 5.33 11.36 -1.28
N TRP A 49 5.51 12.51 -1.93
CA TRP A 49 4.73 13.72 -1.71
C TRP A 49 4.57 14.51 -3.01
N TYR A 50 3.54 15.33 -3.08
CA TYR A 50 3.23 16.16 -4.24
C TYR A 50 3.66 17.60 -3.96
N ALA A 51 4.60 18.10 -4.77
CA ALA A 51 5.01 19.50 -4.69
C ALA A 51 3.97 20.39 -5.37
N GLU A 52 3.83 21.63 -4.91
CA GLU A 52 2.90 22.58 -5.53
C GLU A 52 3.21 22.77 -7.02
N GLY A 53 2.20 22.58 -7.86
CA GLY A 53 2.33 22.74 -9.32
C GLY A 53 2.99 21.57 -10.06
N ASP A 54 3.47 20.54 -9.36
CA ASP A 54 4.03 19.34 -9.99
C ASP A 54 3.05 18.14 -9.87
N PRO A 55 2.48 17.65 -10.98
CA PRO A 55 1.60 16.49 -10.95
C PRO A 55 2.34 15.17 -10.69
N VAL A 56 3.67 15.15 -10.76
CA VAL A 56 4.50 13.96 -10.51
C VAL A 56 5.02 14.01 -9.07
N PRO A 57 4.75 13.00 -8.24
CA PRO A 57 5.21 13.00 -6.85
C PRO A 57 6.72 12.80 -6.78
N ALA A 58 7.38 13.61 -5.96
CA ALA A 58 8.73 13.32 -5.52
C ALA A 58 8.72 12.11 -4.58
N ARG A 59 9.83 11.36 -4.55
CA ARG A 59 10.01 10.23 -3.64
C ARG A 59 11.38 10.25 -3.01
N TYR A 60 11.40 9.89 -1.74
CA TYR A 60 12.60 9.60 -0.99
C TYR A 60 12.47 8.21 -0.37
N ARG A 61 13.37 7.30 -0.73
CA ARG A 61 13.35 5.91 -0.27
C ARG A 61 14.73 5.51 0.22
N ARG A 62 14.80 4.56 1.15
CA ARG A 62 16.05 3.98 1.66
C ARG A 62 15.86 2.51 2.00
N ALA A 63 16.95 1.75 1.97
CA ALA A 63 16.96 0.35 2.41
C ALA A 63 17.13 0.17 3.93
N GLY A 64 17.57 1.21 4.63
CA GLY A 64 17.79 1.18 6.08
C GLY A 64 16.55 1.62 6.89
N PRO A 65 16.65 1.58 8.22
CA PRO A 65 15.55 1.95 9.11
C PRO A 65 15.30 3.46 9.11
N ILE A 66 14.02 3.86 9.16
CA ILE A 66 13.60 5.27 9.10
C ILE A 66 14.12 6.11 10.28
N TRP A 67 14.25 5.52 11.47
CA TRP A 67 14.72 6.23 12.67
C TRP A 67 16.20 6.60 12.63
N GLY A 68 16.98 5.91 11.78
CA GLY A 68 18.42 6.14 11.64
C GLY A 68 18.77 7.15 10.55
N ASP A 69 17.80 7.64 9.76
CA ASP A 69 18.08 8.49 8.62
C ASP A 69 17.92 9.99 8.95
N MET A 70 19.05 10.68 9.13
CA MET A 70 19.07 12.12 9.42
C MET A 70 18.57 12.97 8.26
N THR A 71 18.73 12.53 7.01
CA THR A 71 18.21 13.27 5.85
C THR A 71 16.69 13.25 5.86
N PHE A 72 16.08 12.10 6.18
CA PHE A 72 14.64 12.02 6.39
C PHE A 72 14.17 12.95 7.50
N ALA A 73 14.89 13.04 8.63
CA ALA A 73 14.53 13.95 9.72
C ALA A 73 14.49 15.42 9.26
N ASP A 74 15.43 15.84 8.43
CA ASP A 74 15.40 17.18 7.83
C ASP A 74 14.24 17.36 6.84
N LEU A 75 14.01 16.38 5.96
CA LEU A 75 12.88 16.41 5.02
C LEU A 75 11.55 16.49 5.76
N ALA A 76 11.36 15.73 6.83
CA ALA A 76 10.14 15.72 7.63
C ALA A 76 9.83 17.11 8.20
N ARG A 77 10.85 17.89 8.56
CA ARG A 77 10.70 19.24 9.11
C ARG A 77 10.35 20.29 8.06
N VAL A 78 10.92 20.20 6.86
CA VAL A 78 10.87 21.29 5.87
C VAL A 78 9.92 21.04 4.71
N VAL A 79 9.74 19.79 4.30
CA VAL A 79 8.88 19.45 3.17
C VAL A 79 7.43 19.52 3.61
N ARG A 80 6.65 20.27 2.83
CA ARG A 80 5.21 20.43 3.02
C ARG A 80 4.49 19.89 1.80
N SER A 81 3.31 19.30 2.02
CA SER A 81 2.48 18.83 0.92
C SER A 81 1.02 18.71 1.35
N GLU A 82 0.13 18.83 0.36
CA GLU A 82 -1.29 18.54 0.51
C GLU A 82 -1.59 17.04 0.43
N ALA A 83 -0.66 16.24 -0.08
CA ALA A 83 -0.83 14.80 -0.18
C ALA A 83 0.50 14.05 -0.03
N ALA A 84 0.45 12.91 0.65
CA ALA A 84 1.63 12.09 0.85
C ALA A 84 1.25 10.62 0.96
N LEU A 85 2.18 9.74 0.59
CA LEU A 85 2.13 8.32 0.91
C LEU A 85 3.48 7.89 1.47
N ALA A 86 3.49 7.26 2.63
CA ALA A 86 4.69 6.77 3.27
C ALA A 86 4.53 5.31 3.72
N ALA A 87 5.64 4.60 3.78
CA ALA A 87 5.69 3.22 4.26
C ALA A 87 7.01 2.92 4.97
N VAL A 88 6.95 2.06 5.98
CA VAL A 88 8.09 1.43 6.64
C VAL A 88 8.01 -0.07 6.39
N ARG A 89 9.15 -0.69 6.03
CA ARG A 89 9.21 -2.03 5.46
C ARG A 89 9.71 -3.05 6.49
N ASP A 90 9.02 -4.18 6.54
CA ASP A 90 9.45 -5.40 7.20
C ASP A 90 9.44 -6.49 6.13
N ALA A 91 10.62 -6.86 5.67
CA ALA A 91 10.81 -7.69 4.49
C ALA A 91 10.42 -9.14 4.78
N THR A 92 9.58 -9.73 3.92
CA THR A 92 9.22 -11.15 4.02
C THR A 92 10.43 -12.06 3.90
N ASP A 93 11.38 -11.70 3.02
CA ASP A 93 12.62 -12.42 2.78
C ASP A 93 13.80 -11.44 2.58
N PRO A 94 15.03 -11.82 2.97
CA PRO A 94 16.22 -11.05 2.64
C PRO A 94 16.38 -10.98 1.11
N GLY A 95 16.44 -9.77 0.57
CA GLY A 95 16.46 -9.54 -0.87
C GLY A 95 17.46 -8.45 -1.28
N ALA A 96 18.09 -8.64 -2.44
CA ALA A 96 19.10 -7.73 -2.99
C ALA A 96 18.50 -6.42 -3.54
N ASP A 97 17.18 -6.32 -3.68
CA ASP A 97 16.52 -5.18 -4.33
C ASP A 97 16.58 -3.91 -3.47
N GLY A 98 16.92 -4.02 -2.17
CA GLY A 98 17.19 -2.89 -1.28
C GLY A 98 16.11 -1.81 -1.31
N GLU A 99 16.53 -0.58 -1.62
CA GLU A 99 15.65 0.59 -1.72
C GLU A 99 14.57 0.43 -2.81
N ALA A 100 14.86 -0.29 -3.88
CA ALA A 100 13.93 -0.44 -5.00
C ALA A 100 12.64 -1.18 -4.59
N ALA A 101 12.74 -2.07 -3.60
CA ALA A 101 11.64 -2.80 -2.97
C ALA A 101 10.89 -2.00 -1.89
N ALA A 102 11.40 -0.83 -1.48
CA ALA A 102 10.70 0.03 -0.53
C ALA A 102 9.54 0.76 -1.23
N ALA A 103 8.36 0.72 -0.61
CA ALA A 103 7.23 1.55 -0.98
C ALA A 103 7.46 3.01 -0.55
N PRO A 104 6.86 4.03 -1.21
CA PRO A 104 5.94 3.88 -2.33
C PRO A 104 6.62 3.55 -3.67
N PHE A 105 6.00 2.64 -4.42
CA PHE A 105 6.18 2.55 -5.88
C PHE A 105 5.50 3.74 -6.57
N ALA A 106 5.92 4.10 -7.78
CA ALA A 106 5.32 5.20 -8.51
C ALA A 106 5.32 5.02 -10.02
N SER A 107 4.35 5.66 -10.69
CA SER A 107 4.33 5.89 -12.14
C SER A 107 3.41 7.07 -12.43
N GLY A 108 3.89 8.08 -13.17
CA GLY A 108 3.12 9.30 -13.41
C GLY A 108 2.67 9.94 -12.09
N PRO A 109 1.38 10.27 -11.91
CA PRO A 109 0.88 10.90 -10.69
C PRO A 109 0.68 9.91 -9.53
N TRP A 110 0.83 8.59 -9.76
CA TRP A 110 0.41 7.60 -8.78
C TRP A 110 1.52 7.18 -7.83
N LEU A 111 1.20 7.12 -6.53
CA LEU A 111 1.99 6.47 -5.49
C LEU A 111 1.26 5.23 -4.98
N PHE A 112 1.98 4.13 -4.78
CA PHE A 112 1.41 2.86 -4.35
C PHE A 112 2.23 2.17 -3.25
N SER A 113 1.56 1.60 -2.27
CA SER A 113 2.14 0.78 -1.20
C SER A 113 1.35 -0.50 -0.98
N HIS A 114 2.07 -1.58 -0.67
CA HIS A 114 1.52 -2.86 -0.27
C HIS A 114 2.01 -3.18 1.15
N ASN A 115 1.06 -3.35 2.07
CA ASN A 115 1.28 -3.88 3.40
C ASN A 115 0.70 -5.31 3.42
N GLY A 116 1.58 -6.28 3.19
CA GLY A 116 1.10 -7.60 2.83
C GLY A 116 2.21 -8.58 2.52
N ALA A 117 1.76 -9.79 2.28
CA ALA A 117 2.55 -10.82 1.64
C ALA A 117 1.60 -11.72 0.85
N VAL A 118 2.01 -12.06 -0.36
CA VAL A 118 1.39 -13.10 -1.17
C VAL A 118 1.91 -14.45 -0.68
N ARG A 119 1.00 -15.33 -0.28
CA ARG A 119 1.37 -16.70 0.09
C ARG A 119 1.84 -17.48 -1.12
N ASP A 120 2.76 -18.41 -0.88
CA ASP A 120 3.25 -19.33 -1.91
C ASP A 120 3.80 -18.56 -3.15
N TRP A 121 4.41 -17.41 -2.88
CA TRP A 121 5.09 -16.56 -3.88
C TRP A 121 6.40 -17.22 -4.36
N PRO A 122 6.72 -17.15 -5.67
CA PRO A 122 5.95 -16.53 -6.75
C PRO A 122 4.93 -17.46 -7.41
N ASP A 123 4.99 -18.76 -7.15
CA ASP A 123 4.32 -19.81 -7.94
C ASP A 123 2.80 -19.64 -7.98
N ALA A 124 2.17 -19.29 -6.85
CA ALA A 124 0.71 -19.17 -6.78
C ALA A 124 0.14 -18.06 -7.68
N VAL A 125 0.93 -17.01 -7.97
CA VAL A 125 0.48 -15.87 -8.77
C VAL A 125 1.18 -15.79 -10.13
N ALA A 126 2.10 -16.71 -10.44
CA ALA A 126 2.72 -16.82 -11.74
C ALA A 126 1.70 -16.86 -12.91
N PRO A 127 0.56 -17.58 -12.81
CA PRO A 127 -0.46 -17.56 -13.87
C PRO A 127 -1.08 -16.18 -14.11
N LEU A 128 -1.12 -15.29 -13.11
CA LEU A 128 -1.66 -13.94 -13.26
C LEU A 128 -0.77 -13.05 -14.16
N THR A 129 0.48 -13.45 -14.37
CA THR A 129 1.42 -12.72 -15.24
C THR A 129 1.14 -12.89 -16.72
N SER A 130 0.32 -13.88 -17.12
CA SER A 130 0.02 -14.12 -18.55
C SER A 130 -0.69 -12.94 -19.22
N GLY A 131 -1.34 -12.08 -18.43
CA GLY A 131 -1.96 -10.83 -18.89
C GLY A 131 -1.01 -9.62 -18.92
N LEU A 132 0.25 -9.76 -18.51
CA LEU A 132 1.24 -8.70 -18.51
C LEU A 132 2.20 -8.87 -19.69
N PRO A 133 2.37 -7.84 -20.55
CA PRO A 133 3.40 -7.85 -21.58
C PRO A 133 4.79 -8.09 -20.97
N PRO A 134 5.71 -8.82 -21.64
CA PRO A 134 7.06 -9.04 -21.14
C PRO A 134 7.80 -7.75 -20.76
N GLN A 135 7.54 -6.65 -21.47
CA GLN A 135 8.12 -5.34 -21.20
C GLN A 135 7.70 -4.80 -19.82
N GLU A 136 6.47 -5.04 -19.39
CA GLU A 136 5.99 -4.62 -18.06
C GLU A 136 6.62 -5.45 -16.95
N LEU A 137 6.79 -6.76 -17.17
CA LEU A 137 7.49 -7.66 -16.24
C LEU A 137 8.98 -7.29 -16.10
N LEU A 138 9.64 -6.95 -17.21
CA LEU A 138 11.04 -6.51 -17.20
C LEU A 138 11.23 -5.12 -16.58
N SER A 139 10.15 -4.32 -16.51
CA SER A 139 10.16 -2.97 -15.93
C SER A 139 9.77 -2.95 -14.45
N LEU A 140 9.59 -4.11 -13.81
CA LEU A 140 9.31 -4.18 -12.38
C LEU A 140 10.42 -3.51 -11.58
N ALA A 141 10.04 -2.67 -10.63
CA ALA A 141 11.00 -1.94 -9.81
C ALA A 141 11.81 -2.86 -8.87
N ALA A 142 11.27 -4.03 -8.52
CA ALA A 142 11.89 -5.02 -7.66
C ALA A 142 11.31 -6.42 -7.93
N ARG A 143 12.01 -7.47 -7.54
CA ARG A 143 11.57 -8.86 -7.67
C ARG A 143 10.77 -9.28 -6.44
N THR A 144 9.69 -8.55 -6.17
CA THR A 144 8.81 -8.75 -5.01
C THR A 144 7.36 -8.92 -5.45
N ASP A 145 6.57 -9.58 -4.62
CA ASP A 145 5.12 -9.68 -4.76
C ASP A 145 4.45 -8.31 -4.88
N SER A 146 4.91 -7.36 -4.07
CA SER A 146 4.45 -5.97 -4.01
C SER A 146 4.65 -5.25 -5.34
N ALA A 147 5.80 -5.48 -6.00
CA ALA A 147 6.06 -4.92 -7.32
C ALA A 147 5.18 -5.56 -8.41
N LEU A 148 4.92 -6.87 -8.34
CA LEU A 148 3.98 -7.50 -9.26
C LEU A 148 2.55 -6.96 -9.08
N ILE A 149 2.08 -6.85 -7.84
CA ILE A 149 0.76 -6.26 -7.54
C ILE A 149 0.70 -4.84 -8.10
N TRP A 150 1.77 -4.05 -7.92
CA TRP A 150 1.84 -2.71 -8.50
C TRP A 150 1.69 -2.72 -10.02
N ALA A 151 2.34 -3.63 -10.74
CA ALA A 151 2.18 -3.75 -12.19
C ALA A 151 0.72 -4.07 -12.60
N LEU A 152 0.05 -4.97 -11.88
CA LEU A 152 -1.36 -5.30 -12.12
C LEU A 152 -2.28 -4.09 -11.89
N VAL A 153 -2.03 -3.33 -10.81
CA VAL A 153 -2.77 -2.08 -10.50
C VAL A 153 -2.51 -1.01 -11.57
N LEU A 154 -1.25 -0.80 -11.93
CA LEU A 154 -0.83 0.22 -12.88
C LEU A 154 -1.41 -0.03 -14.28
N ARG A 155 -1.58 -1.30 -14.69
CA ARG A 155 -2.27 -1.64 -15.93
C ARG A 155 -3.71 -1.10 -15.92
N GLY A 156 -4.43 -1.28 -14.82
CA GLY A 156 -5.78 -0.75 -14.67
C GLY A 156 -5.85 0.77 -14.73
N LEU A 157 -4.90 1.46 -14.10
CA LEU A 157 -4.79 2.91 -14.15
C LEU A 157 -4.53 3.41 -15.57
N ARG A 158 -3.64 2.74 -16.31
CA ARG A 158 -3.33 3.06 -17.73
C ARG A 158 -4.49 2.78 -18.68
N GLU A 159 -5.34 1.82 -18.34
CA GLU A 159 -6.61 1.54 -19.04
C GLU A 159 -7.70 2.56 -18.71
N GLY A 160 -7.44 3.54 -17.83
CA GLY A 160 -8.38 4.61 -17.48
C GLY A 160 -9.38 4.24 -16.38
N ARG A 161 -9.16 3.14 -15.65
CA ARG A 161 -9.98 2.77 -14.49
C ARG A 161 -9.72 3.70 -13.31
N GLY A 162 -10.75 3.96 -12.50
CA GLY A 162 -10.60 4.71 -11.26
C GLY A 162 -9.66 4.03 -10.25
N LEU A 163 -9.16 4.77 -9.26
CA LEU A 163 -8.20 4.25 -8.27
C LEU A 163 -8.72 3.00 -7.56
N GLY A 164 -9.97 3.05 -7.08
CA GLY A 164 -10.57 1.94 -6.35
C GLY A 164 -10.79 0.68 -7.19
N GLU A 165 -11.20 0.83 -8.45
CA GLU A 165 -11.37 -0.29 -9.38
C GLU A 165 -10.01 -0.93 -9.71
N SER A 166 -8.99 -0.09 -9.90
CA SER A 166 -7.61 -0.51 -10.16
C SER A 166 -6.99 -1.30 -9.00
N LEU A 167 -7.51 -1.16 -7.77
CA LEU A 167 -7.14 -2.02 -6.63
C LEU A 167 -8.01 -3.27 -6.54
N ALA A 168 -9.34 -3.14 -6.70
CA ALA A 168 -10.29 -4.22 -6.47
C ALA A 168 -10.06 -5.43 -7.38
N GLY A 169 -9.73 -5.20 -8.66
CA GLY A 169 -9.44 -6.27 -9.62
C GLY A 169 -8.24 -7.12 -9.21
N PRO A 170 -7.03 -6.53 -9.08
CA PRO A 170 -5.84 -7.22 -8.62
C PRO A 170 -6.01 -7.94 -7.28
N VAL A 171 -6.67 -7.32 -6.30
CA VAL A 171 -6.92 -7.97 -4.99
C VAL A 171 -7.75 -9.24 -5.13
N ARG A 172 -8.84 -9.21 -5.92
CA ARG A 172 -9.66 -10.40 -6.15
C ARG A 172 -8.90 -11.50 -6.89
N ALA A 173 -8.10 -11.13 -7.89
CA ALA A 173 -7.31 -12.07 -8.67
C ALA A 173 -6.25 -12.76 -7.79
N VAL A 174 -5.47 -11.99 -7.02
CA VAL A 174 -4.42 -12.51 -6.14
C VAL A 174 -5.04 -13.32 -5.00
N ALA A 175 -6.13 -12.86 -4.38
CA ALA A 175 -6.78 -13.62 -3.31
C ALA A 175 -7.42 -14.93 -3.80
N GLY A 176 -7.88 -14.98 -5.05
CA GLY A 176 -8.39 -16.21 -5.66
C GLY A 176 -7.27 -17.20 -5.99
N ALA A 177 -6.15 -16.71 -6.51
CA ALA A 177 -4.98 -17.52 -6.86
C ALA A 177 -4.17 -17.99 -5.63
N SER A 178 -4.09 -17.14 -4.60
CA SER A 178 -3.35 -17.40 -3.36
C SER A 178 -4.18 -17.05 -2.12
N PRO A 179 -5.15 -17.92 -1.73
CA PRO A 179 -5.98 -17.71 -0.56
C PRO A 179 -5.18 -17.55 0.73
N GLY A 180 -5.58 -16.59 1.57
CA GLY A 180 -4.88 -16.26 2.83
C GLY A 180 -3.71 -15.30 2.66
N SER A 181 -3.45 -14.81 1.44
CA SER A 181 -2.59 -13.65 1.22
C SER A 181 -3.15 -12.41 1.91
N ARG A 182 -2.25 -11.54 2.37
CA ARG A 182 -2.61 -10.25 2.98
C ARG A 182 -2.34 -9.17 1.96
N LEU A 183 -3.35 -8.36 1.66
CA LEU A 183 -3.39 -7.48 0.51
C LEU A 183 -3.89 -6.09 0.92
N ASN A 184 -3.32 -5.51 1.99
CA ASN A 184 -3.61 -4.12 2.31
C ASN A 184 -2.86 -3.24 1.31
N LEU A 185 -3.60 -2.73 0.34
CA LEU A 185 -3.08 -1.85 -0.69
C LEU A 185 -3.41 -0.41 -0.33
N LEU A 186 -2.54 0.51 -0.69
CA LEU A 186 -2.74 1.94 -0.53
C LEU A 186 -2.25 2.66 -1.79
N LEU A 187 -3.11 3.46 -2.39
CA LEU A 187 -2.89 4.13 -3.67
C LEU A 187 -3.36 5.58 -3.55
N THR A 188 -2.61 6.52 -4.11
CA THR A 188 -3.04 7.92 -4.23
C THR A 188 -2.52 8.52 -5.53
N ASP A 189 -3.24 9.51 -6.04
CA ASP A 189 -2.82 10.38 -7.14
C ASP A 189 -2.54 11.83 -6.69
N GLY A 190 -2.54 12.08 -5.37
CA GLY A 190 -2.38 13.41 -4.79
C GLY A 190 -3.68 14.14 -4.48
N SER A 191 -4.81 13.65 -4.99
CA SER A 191 -6.14 14.23 -4.75
C SER A 191 -7.09 13.26 -4.04
N GLU A 192 -6.97 11.97 -4.36
CA GLU A 192 -7.77 10.90 -3.80
C GLU A 192 -6.88 9.80 -3.19
N ILE A 193 -7.47 9.03 -2.28
CA ILE A 193 -6.88 7.82 -1.72
C ILE A 193 -7.79 6.65 -2.06
N ALA A 194 -7.23 5.56 -2.57
CA ALA A 194 -7.88 4.26 -2.59
C ALA A 194 -7.07 3.27 -1.76
N ALA A 195 -7.75 2.43 -0.99
CA ALA A 195 -7.11 1.44 -0.12
C ALA A 195 -7.93 0.16 0.00
N THR A 196 -7.29 -0.94 0.34
CA THR A 196 -7.98 -2.19 0.67
C THR A 196 -7.61 -2.65 2.08
N ALA A 197 -8.63 -3.07 2.84
CA ALA A 197 -8.44 -3.89 4.02
C ALA A 197 -8.63 -5.35 3.61
N TRP A 198 -7.58 -6.15 3.70
CA TRP A 198 -7.55 -7.57 3.33
C TRP A 198 -6.48 -8.32 4.14
N GLY A 199 -6.88 -8.88 5.27
CA GLY A 199 -6.03 -9.75 6.09
C GLY A 199 -5.02 -9.05 7.01
N ASP A 200 -5.04 -7.72 7.11
CA ASP A 200 -4.34 -6.91 8.12
C ASP A 200 -5.16 -5.64 8.44
N SER A 201 -4.79 -4.91 9.50
CA SER A 201 -5.52 -3.71 9.94
C SER A 201 -5.36 -2.54 8.97
N LEU A 202 -6.45 -1.81 8.79
CA LEU A 202 -6.48 -0.54 8.08
C LEU A 202 -7.45 0.40 8.81
N TRP A 203 -7.03 1.64 8.98
CA TRP A 203 -7.74 2.66 9.74
C TRP A 203 -7.85 3.92 8.90
N TYR A 204 -8.88 4.72 9.16
CA TYR A 204 -9.01 6.03 8.57
C TYR A 204 -9.45 7.08 9.59
N LEU A 205 -9.02 8.31 9.37
CA LEU A 205 -9.46 9.50 10.08
C LEU A 205 -9.94 10.50 9.03
N ALA A 206 -11.23 10.82 9.08
CA ALA A 206 -11.85 11.81 8.20
C ALA A 206 -12.26 13.03 9.03
N ASP A 207 -11.73 14.19 8.68
CA ASP A 207 -12.01 15.46 9.32
C ASP A 207 -12.53 16.43 8.25
N VAL A 208 -13.82 16.27 7.95
CA VAL A 208 -14.52 17.02 6.89
C VAL A 208 -14.44 18.54 7.09
N PRO A 209 -14.63 19.09 8.31
CA PRO A 209 -14.45 20.54 8.53
C PRO A 209 -13.04 21.04 8.19
N ALA A 210 -12.01 20.25 8.49
CA ALA A 210 -10.62 20.58 8.15
C ALA A 210 -10.23 20.14 6.73
N GLN A 211 -11.16 19.56 5.97
CA GLN A 211 -10.95 19.00 4.63
C GLN A 211 -9.71 18.09 4.55
N ARG A 212 -9.54 17.19 5.53
CA ARG A 212 -8.44 16.23 5.54
C ARG A 212 -8.91 14.81 5.76
N THR A 213 -8.25 13.89 5.09
CA THR A 213 -8.40 12.45 5.32
C THR A 213 -7.02 11.80 5.43
N VAL A 214 -6.87 10.94 6.42
CA VAL A 214 -5.74 10.03 6.58
C VAL A 214 -6.24 8.60 6.48
N VAL A 215 -5.49 7.75 5.78
CA VAL A 215 -5.66 6.30 5.78
C VAL A 215 -4.33 5.67 6.20
N ALA A 216 -4.32 4.82 7.22
CA ALA A 216 -3.10 4.25 7.79
C ALA A 216 -3.28 2.81 8.25
N SER A 217 -2.19 2.05 8.38
CA SER A 217 -2.25 0.69 8.91
C SER A 217 -2.74 0.64 10.36
N GLU A 218 -2.42 1.66 11.15
CA GLU A 218 -2.90 1.85 12.52
C GLU A 218 -2.93 3.34 12.90
N PRO A 219 -3.75 3.75 13.87
CA PRO A 219 -3.83 5.14 14.32
C PRO A 219 -2.48 5.67 14.80
N TYR A 220 -2.08 6.85 14.29
CA TYR A 220 -0.82 7.49 14.67
C TYR A 220 -0.89 8.29 15.98
N ASP A 221 -2.08 8.44 16.54
CA ASP A 221 -2.38 9.11 17.80
C ASP A 221 -3.65 8.46 18.40
N ASP A 222 -4.16 9.07 19.46
CA ASP A 222 -5.38 8.63 20.16
C ASP A 222 -6.61 9.49 19.81
N ASP A 223 -6.64 10.12 18.62
CA ASP A 223 -7.84 10.84 18.17
C ASP A 223 -9.04 9.88 18.07
N THR A 224 -10.08 10.16 18.85
CA THR A 224 -11.29 9.32 18.93
C THR A 224 -12.05 9.18 17.60
N ARG A 225 -11.72 9.98 16.58
CA ARG A 225 -12.33 9.92 15.24
C ARG A 225 -11.74 8.83 14.36
N TRP A 226 -10.63 8.20 14.75
CA TRP A 226 -10.10 7.04 14.05
C TRP A 226 -11.14 5.91 13.97
N ARG A 227 -11.30 5.34 12.78
CA ARG A 227 -12.22 4.23 12.52
C ARG A 227 -11.49 3.10 11.82
N GLU A 228 -11.72 1.88 12.27
CA GLU A 228 -11.21 0.68 11.61
C GLU A 228 -12.03 0.40 10.36
N VAL A 229 -11.34 0.07 9.26
CA VAL A 229 -11.96 -0.40 8.03
C VAL A 229 -12.26 -1.89 8.20
N PRO A 230 -13.52 -2.35 7.98
CA PRO A 230 -13.83 -3.77 8.04
C PRO A 230 -12.98 -4.57 7.05
N ASP A 231 -12.59 -5.79 7.43
CA ASP A 231 -11.83 -6.68 6.53
C ASP A 231 -12.60 -6.94 5.22
N ARG A 232 -11.86 -7.22 4.14
CA ARG A 232 -12.36 -7.39 2.76
C ARG A 232 -13.17 -6.19 2.27
N THR A 233 -12.65 -4.99 2.49
CA THR A 233 -13.31 -3.74 2.09
C THR A 233 -12.38 -2.89 1.25
N LEU A 234 -12.94 -2.32 0.17
CA LEU A 234 -12.35 -1.23 -0.57
C LEU A 234 -12.75 0.09 0.08
N LEU A 235 -11.77 0.93 0.40
CA LEU A 235 -11.96 2.30 0.82
C LEU A 235 -11.58 3.22 -0.35
N THR A 236 -12.43 4.20 -0.65
CA THR A 236 -12.07 5.35 -1.48
C THR A 236 -12.33 6.62 -0.70
N ALA A 237 -11.42 7.58 -0.77
CA ALA A 237 -11.50 8.79 0.00
C ALA A 237 -10.97 10.01 -0.75
N THR A 238 -11.59 11.15 -0.47
CA THR A 238 -11.12 12.49 -0.82
C THR A 238 -10.87 13.27 0.46
N ARG A 239 -10.54 14.56 0.33
CA ARG A 239 -10.46 15.51 1.45
C ARG A 239 -11.74 15.63 2.28
N THR A 240 -12.90 15.29 1.71
CA THR A 240 -14.21 15.55 2.33
C THR A 240 -15.14 14.35 2.37
N ARG A 241 -14.73 13.22 1.80
CA ARG A 241 -15.59 12.02 1.66
C ARG A 241 -14.78 10.76 1.88
N VAL A 242 -15.41 9.77 2.51
CA VAL A 242 -14.90 8.38 2.60
C VAL A 242 -16.05 7.45 2.28
N ASP A 243 -15.83 6.53 1.33
CA ASP A 243 -16.76 5.47 0.97
C ASP A 243 -16.12 4.11 1.23
N LEU A 244 -16.91 3.19 1.78
CA LEU A 244 -16.50 1.82 2.07
C LEU A 244 -17.36 0.86 1.25
N THR A 245 -16.72 0.04 0.42
CA THR A 245 -17.39 -0.92 -0.46
C THR A 245 -16.87 -2.33 -0.17
N PRO A 246 -17.72 -3.26 0.31
CA PRO A 246 -17.29 -4.64 0.52
C PRO A 246 -16.77 -5.29 -0.78
N LEU A 247 -15.58 -5.89 -0.70
CA LEU A 247 -15.01 -6.70 -1.76
C LEU A 247 -15.51 -8.14 -1.60
N LYS A 248 -16.40 -8.56 -2.50
CA LYS A 248 -16.78 -9.97 -2.59
C LYS A 248 -15.53 -10.79 -2.92
N ALA A 249 -15.20 -11.77 -2.07
CA ALA A 249 -14.28 -12.81 -2.46
C ALA A 249 -14.89 -13.59 -3.63
N PRO A 250 -14.11 -13.99 -4.65
CA PRO A 250 -14.63 -14.94 -5.63
C PRO A 250 -15.06 -16.22 -4.89
N PRO A 251 -16.15 -16.88 -5.31
CA PRO A 251 -16.49 -18.18 -4.77
C PRO A 251 -15.28 -19.12 -4.96
N LEU A 252 -14.95 -19.89 -3.93
CA LEU A 252 -13.93 -20.93 -4.01
C LEU A 252 -14.31 -21.87 -5.17
N GLY A 253 -13.59 -21.80 -6.28
CA GLY A 253 -13.80 -22.69 -7.41
C GLY A 253 -13.49 -24.12 -6.98
N GLU A 254 -14.43 -25.03 -7.21
CA GLU A 254 -14.20 -26.47 -7.08
C GLU A 254 -12.98 -26.87 -7.91
N SER A 255 -12.01 -27.52 -7.27
CA SER A 255 -10.82 -28.04 -7.94
C SER A 255 -11.21 -29.00 -9.08
N PRO A 256 -10.76 -28.80 -10.32
CA PRO A 256 -11.00 -29.76 -11.40
C PRO A 256 -9.94 -30.86 -11.31
N HIS A 257 -10.09 -31.76 -10.33
CA HIS A 257 -9.46 -33.08 -10.40
C HIS A 257 -10.55 -34.15 -10.37
N LYS A 258 -11.14 -34.39 -11.55
CA LYS A 258 -11.60 -35.74 -11.89
C LYS A 258 -10.58 -36.31 -12.86
N GLU A 259 -9.72 -37.17 -12.33
CA GLU A 259 -8.96 -38.14 -13.11
C GLU A 259 -9.94 -38.93 -14.00
N THR A 260 -9.82 -38.75 -15.32
CA THR A 260 -10.32 -39.73 -16.27
C THR A 260 -9.32 -40.88 -16.31
N LYS A 261 -9.71 -42.02 -15.75
CA LYS A 261 -9.05 -43.31 -16.02
C LYS A 261 -9.12 -43.62 -17.52
N PRO A 262 -8.07 -44.15 -18.15
CA PRO A 262 -8.16 -44.71 -19.49
C PRO A 262 -8.92 -46.05 -19.43
N GLY A 263 -9.95 -46.19 -20.25
CA GLY A 263 -10.68 -47.44 -20.45
C GLY A 263 -9.96 -48.34 -21.45
N GLU A 264 -10.06 -49.64 -21.18
CA GLU A 264 -9.68 -50.81 -21.99
C GLU A 264 -10.28 -50.81 -23.40
#